data_AF-A0A7G9YK12-F1
#
_entry.id   AF-A0A7G9YK12-F1
#
_cell.length_a   1.000
_cell.length_b   1.000
_cell.length_c   1.000
_cell.angle_alpha   90.00
_cell.angle_beta   90.00
_cell.angle_gamma   90.00
#
_symmetry.space_group_name_H-M   'P 1'
#
loop_
_entity.id
_entity.type
_entity.pdbx_description
1 polymer ?
#
loop_
_entity_poly.entity_id
_entity_poly.type
_entity_poly.pdbx_seq_one_letter_code
_entity_poly.pdbx_strand_id
1 'polypeptide(L)'
;MPLHPFGCMVTENGRIAEMETDQIAIMLSRGIVPVLHGDVVMDLKTGASIVSGDQLATYLAVKFKAARVGLGTAVDGVLADGAVIPLITPANFKSLRPHIQGSEGIDVTGGMLGKVLELLAIKTDINSYIFNASKEDVIARFLSGDEPGTRVAKG
;
A
#
# COMPACT_ATOMS: atom_id res chain seq x y z
N MET A 1 10.94 4.15 15.46
CA MET A 1 10.60 3.24 16.56
C MET A 1 9.69 2.14 16.00
N PRO A 2 10.04 0.85 16.16
CA PRO A 2 9.21 -0.24 15.64
C PRO A 2 7.91 -0.39 16.45
N LEU A 3 6.80 -0.55 15.77
CA LEU A 3 5.51 -0.95 16.35
C LEU A 3 5.11 -2.29 15.70
N HIS A 4 4.87 -3.30 16.53
CA HIS A 4 4.53 -4.66 16.08
C HIS A 4 3.01 -4.80 15.88
N PRO A 5 2.54 -4.99 14.64
CA PRO A 5 1.12 -5.17 14.35
C PRO A 5 0.43 -6.28 15.16
N PHE A 6 1.10 -7.42 15.38
CA PHE A 6 0.53 -8.56 16.14
C PHE A 6 -0.09 -8.15 17.48
N GLY A 7 0.50 -7.17 18.17
CA GLY A 7 0.05 -6.75 19.49
C GLY A 7 -1.06 -5.70 19.51
N CYS A 8 -1.48 -5.17 18.36
CA CYS A 8 -2.39 -4.02 18.31
C CYS A 8 -3.44 -4.07 17.19
N MET A 9 -3.66 -5.20 16.54
CA MET A 9 -4.70 -5.34 15.53
C MET A 9 -5.27 -6.75 15.45
N VAL A 10 -6.46 -6.84 14.86
CA VAL A 10 -7.12 -8.09 14.48
C VAL A 10 -7.64 -8.00 13.06
N THR A 11 -7.69 -9.14 12.38
CA THR A 11 -8.27 -9.25 11.04
C THR A 11 -9.59 -10.01 11.07
N GLU A 12 -10.41 -9.81 10.05
CA GLU A 12 -11.54 -10.68 9.73
C GLU A 12 -11.41 -11.13 8.28
N ASN A 13 -11.32 -12.44 8.05
CA ASN A 13 -11.09 -13.02 6.71
C ASN A 13 -9.87 -12.43 5.99
N GLY A 14 -8.77 -12.22 6.73
CA GLY A 14 -7.50 -11.71 6.20
C GLY A 14 -7.45 -10.21 5.92
N ARG A 15 -8.49 -9.46 6.31
CA ARG A 15 -8.53 -8.00 6.18
C ARG A 15 -8.49 -7.33 7.55
N ILE A 16 -7.74 -6.24 7.70
CA ILE A 16 -7.70 -5.47 8.95
C ILE A 16 -9.12 -5.04 9.32
N ALA A 17 -9.63 -5.57 10.43
CA ALA A 17 -10.94 -5.23 10.96
C ALA A 17 -10.80 -4.09 11.97
N GLU A 18 -9.88 -4.24 12.91
CA GLU A 18 -9.62 -3.26 13.98
C GLU A 18 -8.12 -3.14 14.22
N MET A 19 -7.67 -1.91 14.51
CA MET A 19 -6.30 -1.60 14.88
C MET A 19 -6.29 -0.45 15.88
N GLU A 20 -5.60 -0.65 17.00
CA GLU A 20 -5.31 0.42 17.95
C GLU A 20 -4.24 1.35 17.37
N THR A 21 -4.56 2.63 17.25
CA THR A 21 -3.74 3.61 16.52
C THR A 21 -3.40 4.86 17.34
N ASP A 22 -3.86 4.95 18.59
CA ASP A 22 -3.65 6.11 19.45
C ASP A 22 -2.16 6.38 19.70
N GLN A 23 -1.38 5.33 19.89
CA GLN A 23 0.08 5.43 20.01
C GLN A 23 0.73 6.01 18.76
N ILE A 24 0.21 5.67 17.56
CA ILE A 24 0.68 6.23 16.29
C ILE A 24 0.34 7.72 16.23
N ALA A 25 -0.89 8.09 16.60
CA ALA A 25 -1.32 9.48 16.64
C ALA A 25 -0.46 10.33 17.60
N ILE A 26 -0.18 9.81 18.79
CA ILE A 26 0.68 10.46 19.79
C ILE A 26 2.09 10.62 19.24
N MET A 27 2.69 9.58 18.67
CA MET A 27 4.03 9.65 18.07
C MET A 27 4.11 10.74 17.00
N LEU A 28 3.15 10.76 16.06
CA LEU A 28 3.09 11.77 15.01
C LEU A 28 2.95 13.19 15.58
N SER A 29 2.10 13.37 16.60
CA SER A 29 1.93 14.67 17.28
C SER A 29 3.20 15.18 17.97
N ARG A 30 4.13 14.27 18.27
CA ARG A 30 5.44 14.54 18.90
C ARG A 30 6.58 14.61 17.88
N GLY A 31 6.30 14.57 16.58
CA GLY A 31 7.33 14.59 15.53
C GLY A 31 8.11 13.27 15.40
N ILE A 32 7.61 12.17 15.96
CA ILE A 32 8.23 10.86 15.88
C ILE A 32 7.66 10.09 14.69
N VAL A 33 8.54 9.56 13.83
CA VAL A 33 8.13 8.72 12.69
C VAL A 33 7.96 7.26 13.14
N PRO A 34 6.72 6.73 13.14
CA PRO A 34 6.46 5.33 13.45
C PRO A 34 6.94 4.43 12.30
N VAL A 35 7.54 3.29 12.64
CA VAL A 35 7.97 2.28 11.68
C VAL A 35 7.21 1.00 11.99
N LEU A 36 6.49 0.49 11.00
CA LEU A 36 5.72 -0.75 11.10
C LEU A 36 6.22 -1.73 10.02
N HIS A 37 5.79 -2.98 10.12
CA HIS A 37 6.12 -4.03 9.16
C HIS A 37 4.89 -4.90 8.87
N GLY A 38 4.93 -5.74 7.84
CA GLY A 38 3.92 -6.80 7.69
C GLY A 38 4.08 -7.83 8.82
N ASP A 39 2.99 -8.45 9.25
CA ASP A 39 3.01 -9.34 10.39
C ASP A 39 1.96 -10.45 10.26
N VAL A 40 2.15 -11.52 11.02
CA VAL A 40 1.04 -12.42 11.35
C VAL A 40 0.19 -11.73 12.41
N VAL A 41 -1.13 -11.87 12.34
CA VAL A 41 -2.06 -11.31 13.32
C VAL A 41 -3.21 -12.29 13.54
N MET A 42 -3.92 -12.16 14.66
CA MET A 42 -5.08 -13.00 14.93
C MET A 42 -6.25 -12.63 14.01
N ASP A 43 -6.92 -13.66 13.48
CA ASP A 43 -8.09 -13.51 12.62
C ASP A 43 -9.35 -14.03 13.31
N LEU A 44 -10.41 -13.23 13.30
CA LEU A 44 -11.68 -13.53 13.95
C LEU A 44 -12.43 -14.74 13.36
N LYS A 45 -12.09 -15.18 12.14
CA LYS A 45 -12.73 -16.30 11.43
C LYS A 45 -11.77 -17.43 11.10
N THR A 46 -10.54 -17.10 10.73
CA THR A 46 -9.55 -18.09 10.26
C THR A 46 -8.47 -18.41 11.30
N GLY A 47 -8.55 -17.83 12.50
CA GLY A 47 -7.60 -18.02 13.59
C GLY A 47 -6.39 -17.08 13.49
N ALA A 48 -5.67 -17.12 12.37
CA ALA A 48 -4.58 -16.17 12.08
C ALA A 48 -4.60 -15.78 10.60
N SER A 49 -4.03 -14.62 10.29
CA SER A 49 -3.81 -14.17 8.92
C SER A 49 -2.52 -13.36 8.79
N ILE A 50 -2.06 -13.15 7.55
CA ILE A 50 -0.90 -12.30 7.25
C ILE A 50 -1.41 -10.94 6.79
N VAL A 51 -0.97 -9.88 7.47
CA VAL A 51 -1.16 -8.50 7.02
C VAL A 51 0.10 -8.03 6.30
N SER A 52 -0.04 -7.72 5.01
CA SER A 52 1.05 -7.16 4.21
C SER A 52 1.30 -5.69 4.56
N GLY A 53 2.52 -5.21 4.28
CA GLY A 53 2.85 -3.78 4.40
C GLY A 53 1.99 -2.89 3.51
N ASP A 54 1.56 -3.39 2.34
CA ASP A 54 0.69 -2.63 1.44
C ASP A 54 -0.70 -2.41 2.06
N GLN A 55 -1.31 -3.46 2.60
CA GLN A 55 -2.60 -3.36 3.30
C GLN A 55 -2.50 -2.44 4.52
N LEU A 56 -1.40 -2.53 5.28
CA LEU A 56 -1.18 -1.67 6.45
C LEU A 56 -1.03 -0.20 6.06
N ALA A 57 -0.25 0.08 5.00
CA ALA A 57 -0.05 1.43 4.49
C ALA A 57 -1.36 2.07 4.01
N THR A 58 -2.19 1.34 3.27
CA THR A 58 -3.48 1.85 2.79
C THR A 58 -4.48 2.04 3.93
N TYR A 59 -4.54 1.11 4.88
CA TYR A 59 -5.37 1.24 6.08
C TYR A 59 -5.03 2.50 6.87
N LEU A 60 -3.74 2.71 7.18
CA LEU A 60 -3.28 3.88 7.93
C LEU A 60 -3.49 5.18 7.16
N ALA A 61 -3.27 5.18 5.84
CA ALA A 61 -3.53 6.35 5.01
C ALA A 61 -5.00 6.80 5.11
N VAL A 62 -5.94 5.85 5.05
CA VAL A 62 -7.37 6.14 5.24
C VAL A 62 -7.68 6.59 6.68
N LYS A 63 -7.19 5.84 7.68
CA LYS A 63 -7.43 6.12 9.11
C LYS A 63 -6.96 7.52 9.51
N PHE A 64 -5.80 7.95 9.03
CA PHE A 64 -5.18 9.24 9.33
C PHE A 64 -5.48 10.32 8.29
N LYS A 65 -6.33 10.06 7.30
CA LYS A 65 -6.66 11.00 6.20
C LYS A 65 -5.41 11.59 5.55
N ALA A 66 -4.43 10.74 5.25
CA ALA A 66 -3.19 11.15 4.63
C ALA A 66 -3.44 11.83 3.28
N ALA A 67 -2.68 12.87 2.95
CA ALA A 67 -2.78 13.53 1.65
C ALA A 67 -2.29 12.64 0.50
N ARG A 68 -1.41 11.69 0.80
CA ARG A 68 -0.82 10.75 -0.16
C ARG A 68 -0.35 9.46 0.50
N VAL A 69 -0.29 8.40 -0.30
CA VAL A 69 0.28 7.10 0.05
C VAL A 69 1.13 6.58 -1.11
N GLY A 70 2.26 5.94 -0.80
CA GLY A 70 3.19 5.43 -1.78
C GLY A 70 3.60 3.99 -1.46
N LEU A 71 3.51 3.10 -2.44
CA LEU A 71 4.03 1.73 -2.33
C LEU A 71 5.33 1.62 -3.14
N GLY A 72 6.44 1.55 -2.42
CA GLY A 72 7.77 1.38 -3.01
C GLY A 72 7.99 -0.04 -3.53
N THR A 73 8.54 -0.15 -4.73
CA THR A 73 8.90 -1.43 -5.37
C THR A 73 10.29 -1.33 -6.03
N ALA A 74 10.76 -2.39 -6.69
CA ALA A 74 12.01 -2.45 -7.43
C ALA A 74 11.89 -2.04 -8.93
N VAL A 75 10.67 -1.74 -9.38
CA VAL A 75 10.36 -1.34 -10.77
C VAL A 75 9.74 0.05 -10.83
N ASP A 76 9.82 0.73 -11.98
CA ASP A 76 9.46 2.15 -12.13
C ASP A 76 8.00 2.48 -11.89
N GLY A 77 7.12 1.49 -11.93
CA GLY A 77 5.70 1.58 -11.64
C GLY A 77 5.02 0.28 -12.00
N VAL A 78 3.73 0.33 -12.28
CA VAL A 78 2.98 -0.80 -12.84
C VAL A 78 3.29 -0.89 -14.33
N LEU A 79 3.80 -2.04 -14.77
CA LEU A 79 4.15 -2.26 -16.17
C LEU A 79 3.00 -2.97 -16.91
N ALA A 80 2.68 -2.49 -18.11
CA ALA A 80 1.91 -3.21 -19.11
C ALA A 80 2.68 -3.22 -20.42
N ASP A 81 2.88 -4.41 -20.98
CA ASP A 81 3.61 -4.61 -22.23
C ASP A 81 5.01 -3.93 -22.24
N GLY A 82 5.69 -3.94 -21.08
CA GLY A 82 7.02 -3.37 -20.89
C GLY A 82 7.08 -1.86 -20.62
N ALA A 83 5.94 -1.15 -20.63
CA ALA A 83 5.86 0.28 -20.37
C ALA A 83 5.15 0.59 -19.04
N VAL A 84 5.57 1.66 -18.36
CA VAL A 84 4.91 2.13 -17.13
C VAL A 84 3.55 2.73 -17.47
N ILE A 85 2.50 2.23 -16.81
CA ILE A 85 1.16 2.82 -16.88
C ILE A 85 1.15 4.10 -16.03
N PRO A 86 0.83 5.28 -16.57
CA PRO A 86 0.84 6.52 -15.79
C PRO A 86 -0.33 6.60 -14.79
N LEU A 87 -1.49 6.06 -15.14
CA LEU A 87 -2.72 6.17 -14.34
C LEU A 87 -3.55 4.88 -14.38
N ILE A 88 -3.91 4.38 -13.21
CA ILE A 88 -4.88 3.29 -13.04
C ILE A 88 -6.09 3.82 -12.26
N THR A 89 -7.27 3.54 -12.77
CA THR A 89 -8.57 3.80 -12.13
C THR A 89 -9.44 2.56 -12.19
N PRO A 90 -10.50 2.44 -11.37
CA PRO A 90 -11.45 1.34 -11.48
C PRO A 90 -12.01 1.15 -12.90
N ALA A 91 -12.19 2.25 -13.65
CA ALA A 91 -12.72 2.23 -15.01
C ALA A 91 -11.76 1.57 -16.01
N ASN A 92 -10.46 1.89 -15.95
CA ASN A 92 -9.47 1.34 -16.89
C ASN A 92 -8.80 0.05 -16.40
N PHE A 93 -8.92 -0.28 -15.11
CA PHE A 93 -8.24 -1.42 -14.52
C PHE A 93 -8.68 -2.74 -15.15
N LYS A 94 -9.96 -2.88 -15.50
CA LYS A 94 -10.49 -4.12 -16.11
C LYS A 94 -9.80 -4.46 -17.43
N SER A 95 -9.50 -3.45 -18.26
CA SER A 95 -8.79 -3.64 -19.52
C SER A 95 -7.29 -3.77 -19.33
N LEU A 96 -6.70 -3.12 -18.31
CA LEU A 96 -5.26 -3.18 -18.05
C LEU A 96 -4.84 -4.48 -17.37
N ARG A 97 -5.68 -5.05 -16.50
CA ARG A 97 -5.36 -6.21 -15.66
C ARG A 97 -4.72 -7.38 -16.41
N PRO A 98 -5.16 -7.80 -17.61
CA PRO A 98 -4.53 -8.90 -18.35
C PRO A 98 -3.09 -8.61 -18.80
N HIS A 99 -2.74 -7.32 -18.94
CA HIS A 99 -1.44 -6.85 -19.42
C HIS A 99 -0.45 -6.55 -18.29
N ILE A 100 -0.94 -6.46 -17.04
CA ILE A 100 -0.08 -6.29 -15.87
C ILE A 100 0.63 -7.62 -15.64
N GLN A 101 1.88 -7.68 -16.08
CA GLN A 101 2.73 -8.85 -15.86
C GLN A 101 2.97 -9.01 -14.36
N GLY A 102 2.61 -10.19 -13.82
CA GLY A 102 3.24 -10.66 -12.60
C GLY A 102 4.72 -10.87 -12.91
N SER A 103 5.62 -10.40 -12.04
CA SER A 103 7.02 -10.81 -12.06
C SER A 103 7.09 -12.34 -12.20
N GLU A 104 8.07 -12.87 -12.97
CA GLU A 104 8.18 -14.27 -13.46
C GLU A 104 8.11 -15.43 -12.42
N GLY A 105 7.67 -15.19 -11.18
CA GLY A 105 7.31 -16.20 -10.18
C GLY A 105 5.81 -16.26 -9.92
N ILE A 106 5.33 -17.40 -9.42
CA ILE A 106 3.96 -17.56 -8.91
C ILE A 106 3.79 -16.54 -7.77
N ASP A 107 2.90 -15.58 -7.98
CA ASP A 107 2.67 -14.46 -7.06
C ASP A 107 1.88 -14.92 -5.82
N VAL A 108 2.59 -15.55 -4.89
CA VAL A 108 2.04 -16.07 -3.62
C VAL A 108 1.95 -15.01 -2.51
N THR A 109 2.40 -13.77 -2.76
CA THR A 109 2.45 -12.69 -1.75
C THR A 109 1.52 -11.50 -2.06
N GLY A 110 0.86 -11.49 -3.22
CA GLY A 110 0.10 -10.31 -3.65
C GLY A 110 1.03 -9.20 -4.13
N GLY A 111 1.84 -9.49 -5.15
CA GLY A 111 2.82 -8.65 -5.81
C GLY A 111 2.20 -7.44 -6.52
N MET A 112 2.58 -7.18 -7.77
CA MET A 112 2.16 -5.93 -8.42
C MET A 112 0.63 -5.78 -8.48
N LEU A 113 -0.08 -6.87 -8.77
CA LEU A 113 -1.54 -6.86 -8.79
C LEU A 113 -2.13 -6.58 -7.39
N GLY A 114 -1.56 -7.16 -6.34
CA GLY A 114 -1.98 -6.92 -4.96
C GLY A 114 -1.85 -5.44 -4.58
N LYS A 115 -0.70 -4.83 -4.87
CA LYS A 115 -0.46 -3.39 -4.64
C LYS A 115 -1.50 -2.51 -5.32
N VAL A 116 -1.79 -2.79 -6.59
CA VAL A 116 -2.81 -2.04 -7.34
C VAL A 116 -4.20 -2.20 -6.71
N LEU A 117 -4.57 -3.42 -6.30
CA LEU A 117 -5.85 -3.69 -5.66
C LEU A 117 -5.98 -3.01 -4.29
N GLU A 118 -4.91 -2.99 -3.48
CA GLU A 118 -4.89 -2.26 -2.20
C GLU A 118 -5.17 -0.77 -2.39
N LEU A 119 -4.51 -0.15 -3.38
CA LEU A 119 -4.70 1.27 -3.67
C LEU A 119 -6.09 1.55 -4.28
N LEU A 120 -6.60 0.68 -5.17
CA LEU A 120 -7.96 0.81 -5.74
C LEU A 120 -9.08 0.61 -4.69
N ALA A 121 -8.78 -0.06 -3.58
CA ALA A 121 -9.73 -0.22 -2.48
C ALA A 121 -9.98 1.10 -1.73
N ILE A 122 -9.05 2.06 -1.78
CA ILE A 122 -9.20 3.38 -1.16
C ILE A 122 -10.37 4.15 -1.81
N LYS A 123 -11.34 4.58 -1.00
CA LYS A 123 -12.56 5.30 -1.47
C LYS A 123 -12.53 6.81 -1.22
N THR A 124 -11.49 7.29 -0.55
CA THR A 124 -11.21 8.69 -0.24
C THR A 124 -10.25 9.29 -1.27
N ASP A 125 -10.15 10.62 -1.32
CA ASP A 125 -9.35 11.36 -2.30
C ASP A 125 -7.86 11.42 -1.94
N ILE A 126 -7.29 10.25 -1.62
CA ILE A 126 -5.87 10.10 -1.27
C ILE A 126 -5.07 9.87 -2.56
N ASN A 127 -4.06 10.69 -2.79
CA ASN A 127 -3.17 10.50 -3.94
C ASN A 127 -2.29 9.26 -3.73
N SER A 128 -2.48 8.24 -4.54
CA SER A 128 -1.87 6.93 -4.34
C SER A 128 -0.90 6.60 -5.48
N TYR A 129 0.29 6.10 -5.15
CA TYR A 129 1.34 5.85 -6.14
C TYR A 129 2.06 4.53 -5.92
N ILE A 130 2.53 3.93 -7.02
CA ILE A 130 3.47 2.79 -7.03
C ILE A 130 4.70 3.23 -7.81
N PHE A 131 5.89 3.15 -7.21
CA PHE A 131 7.12 3.66 -7.81
C PHE A 131 8.37 2.89 -7.37
N ASN A 132 9.45 3.08 -8.11
CA ASN A 132 10.74 2.46 -7.79
C ASN A 132 11.41 3.13 -6.60
N ALA A 133 11.38 2.48 -5.44
CA ALA A 133 12.02 3.00 -4.23
C ALA A 133 13.53 2.71 -4.17
N SER A 134 14.06 1.89 -5.09
CA SER A 134 15.50 1.61 -5.18
C SER A 134 16.28 2.66 -5.98
N LYS A 135 15.58 3.49 -6.75
CA LYS A 135 16.20 4.60 -7.50
C LYS A 135 16.49 5.77 -6.57
N GLU A 136 17.68 6.33 -6.74
CA GLU A 136 18.13 7.52 -6.03
C GLU A 136 17.11 8.66 -6.17
N ASP A 137 16.92 9.42 -5.09
CA ASP A 137 16.01 10.57 -4.95
C ASP A 137 14.52 10.33 -5.17
N VAL A 138 14.05 9.17 -5.67
CA VAL A 138 12.62 8.96 -5.95
C VAL A 138 11.78 9.06 -4.68
N ILE A 139 12.27 8.51 -3.56
CA ILE A 139 11.59 8.64 -2.25
C ILE A 139 11.55 10.11 -1.80
N ALA A 140 12.67 10.82 -1.86
CA ALA A 140 12.75 12.22 -1.44
C ALA A 140 11.82 13.12 -2.27
N ARG A 141 11.78 12.89 -3.58
CA ARG A 141 10.88 13.57 -4.52
C ARG A 141 9.41 13.30 -4.23
N PHE A 142 9.05 12.03 -4.03
CA PHE A 142 7.68 11.65 -3.65
C PHE A 142 7.22 12.35 -2.35
N LEU A 143 8.09 12.36 -1.33
CA LEU A 143 7.82 13.06 -0.07
C LEU A 143 7.69 14.57 -0.25
N SER A 144 8.38 15.16 -1.24
CA SER A 144 8.40 16.60 -1.50
C SER A 144 7.25 17.13 -2.35
N GLY A 145 6.53 16.28 -3.09
CA GLY A 145 5.50 16.77 -4.00
C GLY A 145 5.24 15.92 -5.22
N ASP A 146 6.29 15.28 -5.72
CA ASP A 146 6.29 14.65 -7.04
C ASP A 146 5.36 13.44 -7.13
N GLU A 147 5.00 13.13 -8.37
CA GLU A 147 4.11 12.03 -8.77
C GLU A 147 4.88 10.93 -9.52
N PRO A 148 5.79 10.16 -8.88
CA PRO A 148 6.57 9.16 -9.56
C PRO A 148 5.75 7.91 -9.91
N GLY A 149 6.17 7.24 -10.99
CA GLY A 149 5.68 5.92 -11.38
C GLY A 149 4.22 5.93 -11.82
N THR A 150 3.42 5.05 -11.24
CA THR A 150 2.01 4.89 -11.57
C THR A 150 1.14 5.51 -10.50
N ARG A 151 0.27 6.45 -10.89
CA ARG A 151 -0.80 6.95 -10.03
C ARG A 151 -1.98 5.97 -10.04
N VAL A 152 -2.55 5.71 -8.87
CA VAL A 152 -3.79 4.95 -8.71
C VAL A 152 -4.84 5.88 -8.11
N ALA A 153 -5.98 6.03 -8.78
CA ALA A 153 -7.03 6.96 -8.38
C ALA A 153 -8.42 6.32 -8.45
N LYS A 154 -9.36 6.84 -7.66
CA LYS A 154 -10.74 6.36 -7.57
C LYS A 154 -11.54 6.46 -8.88
N GLY A 155 -11.10 7.30 -9.83
CA GLY A 155 -11.85 7.61 -11.05
C GLY A 155 -13.00 8.58 -10.81
#